data_AF-S7Q455-F1
#
_entry.id   AF-S7Q455-F1
#
_cell.length_a   1.000
_cell.length_b   1.000
_cell.length_c   1.000
_cell.angle_alpha   90.00
_cell.angle_beta   90.00
_cell.angle_gamma   90.00
#
_symmetry.space_group_name_H-M   'P 1'
#
loop_
_entity.id
_entity.type
_entity.pdbx_description
1 polymer ?
#
loop_
_entity_poly.entity_id
_entity_poly.type
_entity_poly.pdbx_seq_one_letter_code
_entity_poly.pdbx_strand_id
1 'polypeptide(L)' 'MNKIPLEICERMFSFACTDDGTTGCSLSLVSRYVRDASRRVRLQSVALQTYQQMQKFCVMVENLPPRHRRVHHLLLTGP' A
#
# COMPACT_ATOMS: atom_id res chain seq x y z
N MET A 1 5.92 -3.11 -17.73
CA MET A 1 4.75 -3.63 -16.99
C MET A 1 3.40 -3.39 -17.68
N ASN A 2 3.22 -2.31 -18.45
CA ASN A 2 1.97 -1.98 -19.15
C ASN A 2 1.48 -2.98 -20.23
N LYS A 3 2.16 -4.11 -20.43
CA LYS A 3 1.74 -5.20 -21.31
C LYS A 3 1.25 -6.44 -20.54
N ILE A 4 1.45 -6.46 -19.21
CA ILE A 4 1.01 -7.55 -18.33
C ILE A 4 -0.39 -7.20 -17.85
N PRO A 5 -1.36 -8.13 -17.85
CA PRO A 5 -2.70 -7.88 -17.33
C PRO A 5 -2.71 -7.39 -15.87
N LEU A 6 -3.72 -6.59 -15.54
CA LEU A 6 -3.85 -5.95 -14.22
C LEU A 6 -3.87 -6.99 -13.10
N GLU A 7 -4.59 -8.08 -13.30
CA GLU A 7 -4.82 -9.17 -12.34
C GLU A 7 -3.53 -9.89 -11.98
N ILE A 8 -2.64 -10.05 -12.96
CA ILE A 8 -1.33 -10.68 -12.75
C ILE A 8 -0.42 -9.73 -11.95
N CYS A 9 -0.42 -8.44 -12.28
CA CYS A 9 0.29 -7.43 -11.49
C CYS A 9 -0.25 -7.37 -10.06
N GLU A 10 -1.57 -7.31 -9.87
CA GLU A 10 -2.22 -7.34 -8.55
C GLU A 10 -1.80 -8.58 -7.75
N ARG A 11 -1.78 -9.75 -8.39
CA ARG A 11 -1.35 -11.00 -7.74
C ARG A 11 0.12 -10.97 -7.35
N MET A 12 1.02 -10.54 -8.23
CA MET A 12 2.44 -10.38 -7.89
C MET A 12 2.65 -9.40 -6.73
N PHE A 13 1.98 -8.25 -6.78
CA PHE A 13 2.08 -7.23 -5.73
C PHE A 13 1.47 -7.70 -4.41
N SER A 14 0.45 -8.57 -4.42
CA SER A 14 -0.07 -9.18 -3.20
C SER A 14 0.96 -10.04 -2.47
N PHE A 15 1.92 -10.63 -3.19
CA PHE A 15 3.03 -11.36 -2.58
C PHE A 15 4.19 -10.43 -2.17
N ALA A 16 4.36 -9.29 -2.85
CA ALA A 16 5.45 -8.37 -2.59
C ALA A 16 5.15 -7.39 -1.44
N CYS A 17 3.90 -6.91 -1.30
CA CYS A 17 3.50 -5.92 -0.29
C CYS A 17 3.26 -6.54 1.09
N THR A 18 4.11 -7.45 1.56
CA THR A 18 3.99 -8.11 2.87
C THR A 18 5.01 -7.59 3.89
N ASP A 19 5.68 -6.48 3.56
CA ASP A 19 6.68 -5.82 4.39
C ASP A 19 6.07 -4.73 5.28
N ASP A 20 6.87 -3.77 5.73
CA ASP A 20 6.47 -2.61 6.53
C ASP A 20 5.69 -1.54 5.75
N GLY A 21 5.36 -1.79 4.47
CA GLY A 21 4.68 -0.86 3.57
C GLY A 21 5.63 -0.13 2.62
N THR A 22 6.94 -0.36 2.72
CA THR A 22 7.95 0.23 1.82
C THR A 22 7.77 -0.24 0.38
N THR A 23 7.49 -1.52 0.14
CA THR A 23 7.21 -2.03 -1.23
C THR A 23 5.96 -1.39 -1.81
N GLY A 24 4.88 -1.28 -1.05
CA GLY A 24 3.64 -0.65 -1.50
C GLY A 24 3.81 0.83 -1.89
N CYS A 25 4.61 1.57 -1.11
CA CYS A 25 5.01 2.94 -1.43
C CYS A 25 5.84 2.99 -2.72
N SER A 26 6.85 2.11 -2.85
CA SER A 26 7.73 2.05 -4.02
C SER A 26 6.96 1.79 -5.30
N LEU A 27 6.05 0.80 -5.30
CA LEU A 27 5.18 0.50 -6.45
C LEU A 27 4.32 1.69 -6.88
N SER A 28 3.82 2.48 -5.92
CA SER A 28 3.02 3.67 -6.20
C SER A 28 3.79 4.77 -6.93
N LEU A 29 5.13 4.74 -6.89
CA LEU A 29 6.00 5.74 -7.50
C LEU A 29 6.55 5.32 -8.87
N VAL A 30 6.44 4.04 -9.26
CA VAL A 30 7.03 3.52 -10.51
C VAL A 30 6.40 4.13 -11.76
N SER A 31 5.07 4.08 -11.87
CA SER A 31 4.33 4.62 -13.02
C SER A 31 2.84 4.73 -12.69
N ARG A 32 2.07 5.43 -13.53
CA ARG A 32 0.60 5.47 -13.41
C ARG A 32 -0.02 4.06 -13.42
N TYR A 33 0.42 3.20 -14.34
CA TYR A 33 -0.10 1.84 -14.44
C TYR A 33 0.18 1.02 -13.17
N VAL A 34 1.41 1.04 -12.69
CA VAL A 34 1.81 0.28 -11.48
C VAL A 34 1.15 0.85 -10.23
N ARG A 35 0.99 2.17 -10.15
CA ARG A 35 0.23 2.82 -9.09
C ARG A 35 -1.21 2.32 -9.06
N ASP A 36 -1.87 2.24 -10.21
CA ASP A 36 -3.25 1.77 -10.30
C ASP A 36 -3.37 0.27 -9.99
N ALA A 37 -2.45 -0.54 -10.53
CA ALA A 37 -2.36 -1.97 -10.28
C ALA A 37 -2.04 -2.35 -8.83
N SER A 38 -1.31 -1.51 -8.09
CA SER A 38 -1.00 -1.77 -6.69
C SER A 38 -2.06 -1.26 -5.71
N ARG A 39 -3.09 -0.50 -6.16
CA ARG A 39 -4.04 0.19 -5.26
C ARG A 39 -4.69 -0.69 -4.19
N ARG A 40 -5.01 -1.94 -4.53
CA ARG A 40 -5.73 -2.86 -3.64
C ARG A 40 -4.84 -3.54 -2.61
N VAL A 41 -3.53 -3.61 -2.85
CA VAL A 41 -2.58 -4.43 -2.09
C VAL A 41 -1.46 -3.60 -1.46
N ARG A 42 -1.20 -2.38 -1.93
CA ARG A 42 -0.11 -1.53 -1.43
C ARG A 42 -0.20 -1.11 0.04
N LEU A 43 -1.39 -1.23 0.65
CA LEU A 43 -1.64 -0.92 2.06
C LEU A 43 -1.91 -2.18 2.90
N GLN A 44 -1.77 -3.38 2.33
CA GLN A 44 -2.16 -4.61 3.02
C GLN A 44 -1.29 -4.90 4.25
N SER A 45 -0.05 -4.43 4.26
CA SER A 45 0.87 -4.50 5.38
C SER A 45 1.52 -3.13 5.59
N VAL A 46 1.44 -2.60 6.81
CA VAL A 46 1.93 -1.28 7.17
C VAL A 46 2.53 -1.31 8.57
N ALA A 47 3.74 -0.78 8.72
CA ALA A 47 4.30 -0.47 10.02
C ALA A 47 4.41 1.06 10.22
N LEU A 48 3.91 1.55 11.36
CA LEU A 48 3.97 2.95 11.75
C LEU A 48 4.74 3.05 13.07
N GLN A 49 5.89 3.70 13.04
CA GLN A 49 6.84 3.72 14.15
C GLN A 49 6.81 5.02 14.96
N THR A 50 6.17 6.05 14.44
CA THR A 50 6.14 7.38 15.04
C THR A 50 4.72 7.93 15.03
N TYR A 51 4.42 8.80 15.99
CA TYR A 51 3.14 9.51 16.02
C TYR A 51 2.88 10.31 14.74
N GLN A 52 3.93 10.91 14.17
CA GLN A 52 3.81 11.65 12.92
C GLN A 52 3.41 10.75 11.73
N GLN A 53 3.95 9.52 11.66
CA GLN A 53 3.53 8.54 10.65
C GLN A 53 2.07 8.14 10.84
N MET A 54 1.64 7.93 12.09
CA MET A 54 0.24 7.60 12.41
C MET A 54 -0.71 8.71 11.96
N GLN A 55 -0.42 9.97 12.30
CA GLN A 55 -1.25 11.10 11.87
C GLN A 55 -1.34 11.22 10.35
N LYS A 56 -0.21 11.14 9.64
CA LYS A 56 -0.18 11.19 8.17
C LYS A 56 -0.95 10.02 7.56
N PHE A 57 -0.82 8.83 8.14
CA PHE A 57 -1.51 7.64 7.67
C PHE A 57 -3.03 7.76 7.84
N CYS A 58 -3.52 8.24 9.00
CA CYS A 58 -4.95 8.47 9.22
C CYS A 58 -5.54 9.41 8.16
N VAL A 59 -4.93 10.59 7.97
CA VAL A 59 -5.35 11.55 6.94
C VAL A 59 -5.36 10.91 5.55
N MET A 60 -4.32 10.15 5.20
CA MET A 60 -4.23 9.48 3.91
C MET A 60 -5.35 8.44 3.72
N VAL A 61 -5.62 7.60 4.72
CA VAL A 61 -6.64 6.54 4.64
C VAL A 61 -8.05 7.13 4.58
N GLU A 62 -8.34 8.20 5.33
CA GLU A 62 -9.62 8.91 5.30
C GLU A 62 -9.96 9.46 3.92
N ASN A 63 -8.94 9.91 3.17
CA ASN A 63 -9.09 10.43 1.82
C ASN A 63 -9.21 9.34 0.73
N LEU A 64 -9.00 8.06 1.07
CA LEU A 64 -9.13 6.96 0.10
C LEU A 64 -10.57 6.46 -0.01
N PRO A 65 -11.02 5.97 -1.18
CA PRO A 65 -12.27 5.22 -1.28
C PRO A 65 -12.25 3.97 -0.40
N PRO A 66 -13.38 3.56 0.23
CA PRO A 66 -13.42 2.41 1.16
C PRO A 66 -12.81 1.12 0.59
N ARG A 67 -13.02 0.84 -0.70
CA ARG A 67 -12.46 -0.32 -1.40
C ARG A 67 -10.93 -0.39 -1.46
N HIS A 68 -10.24 0.72 -1.23
CA HIS A 68 -8.78 0.80 -1.21
C HIS A 68 -8.18 0.89 0.21
N ARG A 69 -9.01 0.95 1.25
CA ARG A 69 -8.59 1.00 2.67
C ARG A 69 -8.39 -0.42 3.23
N ARG A 70 -7.64 -1.26 2.52
CA ARG A 70 -7.42 -2.66 2.93
C ARG A 70 -6.07 -2.78 3.62
N VAL A 71 -6.12 -2.86 4.95
CA VAL A 71 -4.97 -3.14 5.81
C VAL A 71 -5.22 -4.47 6.50
N HIS A 72 -4.39 -5.48 6.24
CA HIS A 72 -4.48 -6.81 6.86
C HIS A 72 -3.52 -6.94 8.05
N HIS A 73 -2.35 -6.32 7.93
CA HIS A 73 -1.32 -6.30 8.97
C HIS A 73 -0.98 -4.85 9.29
N LEU A 74 -1.21 -4.44 10.54
CA LEU A 74 -0.87 -3.11 11.04
C LEU A 74 0.02 -3.27 12.27
N LEU A 75 1.27 -2.86 12.15
CA LEU A 75 2.18 -2.74 13.27
C LEU A 75 2.21 -1.28 13.71
N LEU A 76 1.89 -1.03 14.98
CA LEU A 76 2.08 0.27 15.61
C LEU A 76 3.16 0.11 16.66
N THR A 77 4.27 0.84 16.50
CA THR A 77 5.25 0.97 17.58
C THR A 77 5.22 2.40 18.08
N GLY A 78 5.20 2.57 19.40
CA GLY A 78 5.38 3.87 20.02
C GLY A 78 6.87 4.22 20.15
N PRO A 79 7.22 5.52 20.24
CA PRO A 79 8.40 5.93 20.98
C PRO A 79 8.25 5.64 22.48
#